data_AF-A0AB39R6N8-F1
#
_entry.id   AF-A0AB39R6N8-F1
#
_cell.length_a   1.000
_cell.length_b   1.000
_cell.length_c   1.000
_cell.angle_alpha   90.00
_cell.angle_beta   90.00
_cell.angle_gamma   90.00
#
_symmetry.space_group_name_H-M   'P 1'
#
loop_
_entity.id
_entity.type
_entity.pdbx_description
1 polymer ?
#
loop_
_entity_poly.entity_id
_entity_poly.type
_entity_poly.pdbx_seq_one_letter_code
_entity_poly.pdbx_strand_id
1 'polypeptide(L)'
;MTVHPLGVGCRPIGGRGTGTGSSAQRSELQDDDARDGLKRAVKWGATVFDTADLYGLGHSQRLLGEALAHDRDQVCITTRVAHRGTAVHAYAPPHLRHQLEQTLENLQTGYLDVVLLDADNFGPGDCFLNDAAVTLHDLRTRRLIRSVGLSLPLGLGASDPAAGARMIRVLETVEPDVLAARYNGLSTEPSVAGESLFAYAEREQLPVLVCEPLARGLLTGKYGGTPPPVDASLGRHFSTEQLAAVNDGLEPLRRRFGDDPAVLARLALRFCLSRYDQAIVLAGFSTSEQLETNCSLIDEPLSDGDLAFVDDAYRRLRMQLSAVSETAAAVS
;
A
#
# COMPACT_ATOMS: atom_id res chain seq x y z
N MET A 1 2.02 -12.97 17.92
CA MET A 1 0.70 -12.46 17.47
C MET A 1 0.42 -13.13 16.15
N THR A 2 -0.74 -13.76 15.96
CA THR A 2 -1.15 -14.25 14.63
C THR A 2 -1.51 -13.03 13.79
N VAL A 3 -0.83 -12.82 12.67
CA VAL A 3 -1.07 -11.68 11.80
C VAL A 3 -2.18 -12.04 10.81
N HIS A 4 -3.23 -11.23 10.76
CA HIS A 4 -4.30 -11.40 9.81
C HIS A 4 -3.83 -10.99 8.40
N PRO A 5 -4.13 -11.77 7.34
CA PRO A 5 -3.65 -11.49 5.98
C PRO A 5 -4.22 -10.19 5.38
N LEU A 6 -5.34 -9.69 5.92
CA LEU A 6 -5.87 -8.37 5.62
C LEU A 6 -5.41 -7.34 6.65
N GLY A 7 -4.69 -6.33 6.17
CA GLY A 7 -4.43 -5.08 6.88
C GLY A 7 -5.25 -3.91 6.31
N VAL A 8 -5.27 -2.81 7.05
CA VAL A 8 -6.03 -1.61 6.73
C VAL A 8 -5.10 -0.51 6.23
N GLY A 9 -5.32 -0.05 5.00
CA GLY A 9 -4.63 1.11 4.45
C GLY A 9 -5.33 2.42 4.86
N CYS A 10 -4.68 3.25 5.66
CA CYS A 10 -5.27 4.45 6.26
C CYS A 10 -5.08 5.73 5.43
N ARG A 11 -4.62 5.65 4.18
CA ARG A 11 -4.53 6.83 3.31
C ARG A 11 -5.88 7.56 3.14
N PRO A 12 -7.02 6.89 2.91
CA PRO A 12 -8.30 7.57 2.74
C PRO A 12 -8.73 8.36 3.98
N ILE A 13 -8.39 7.91 5.19
CA ILE A 13 -8.77 8.64 6.41
C ILE A 13 -7.89 9.87 6.70
N GLY A 14 -6.84 10.10 5.90
CA GLY A 14 -5.98 11.28 6.04
C GLY A 14 -6.67 12.59 5.64
N GLY A 15 -7.78 12.57 4.90
CA GLY A 15 -8.51 13.78 4.52
C GLY A 15 -7.68 14.82 3.73
N ARG A 16 -8.07 16.10 3.81
CA ARG A 16 -7.38 17.21 3.12
C ARG A 16 -6.10 17.62 3.86
N GLY A 17 -4.95 17.53 3.19
CA GLY A 17 -3.77 18.30 3.57
C GLY A 17 -3.95 19.76 3.12
N THR A 18 -3.89 20.71 4.06
CA THR A 18 -3.92 22.16 3.76
C THR A 18 -2.56 22.73 3.35
N GLY A 19 -1.52 21.89 3.28
CA GLY A 19 -0.17 22.26 2.86
C GLY A 19 0.05 22.16 1.35
N THR A 20 0.75 23.15 0.80
CA THR A 20 1.17 23.24 -0.60
C THR A 20 2.20 22.16 -0.95
N GLY A 21 1.78 20.89 -1.07
CA GLY A 21 2.69 19.85 -1.51
C GLY A 21 2.20 18.41 -1.53
N SER A 22 1.08 18.07 -0.89
CA SER A 22 0.49 16.74 -1.07
C SER A 22 -0.79 16.84 -1.89
N SER A 23 -0.87 16.03 -2.94
CA SER A 23 -2.10 15.73 -3.68
C SER A 23 -3.06 14.93 -2.78
N ALA A 24 -3.49 15.54 -1.69
CA ALA A 24 -4.38 14.93 -0.71
C ALA A 24 -5.67 14.52 -1.40
N GLN A 25 -5.88 13.22 -1.47
CA GLN A 25 -7.12 12.60 -1.93
C GLN A 25 -8.28 13.22 -1.16
N ARG A 26 -9.34 13.58 -1.89
CA ARG A 26 -10.61 13.96 -1.26
C ARG A 26 -11.22 12.70 -0.68
N SER A 27 -11.03 12.45 0.60
CA SER A 27 -11.96 11.63 1.35
C SER A 27 -12.99 12.56 1.99
N GLU A 28 -14.26 12.29 1.72
CA GLU A 28 -15.40 12.94 2.36
C GLU A 28 -15.77 12.24 3.68
N LEU A 29 -15.03 11.19 4.05
CA LEU A 29 -15.23 10.44 5.28
C LEU A 29 -15.03 11.35 6.48
N GLN A 30 -16.03 11.44 7.35
CA GLN A 30 -15.95 12.20 8.58
C GLN A 30 -15.03 11.47 9.58
N ASP A 31 -14.38 12.24 10.46
CA ASP A 31 -13.45 11.70 11.44
C ASP A 31 -14.11 10.65 12.37
N ASP A 32 -15.38 10.85 12.73
CA ASP A 32 -16.14 9.88 13.53
C ASP A 32 -16.33 8.55 12.79
N ASP A 33 -16.73 8.60 11.52
CA ASP A 33 -16.89 7.41 10.69
C ASP A 33 -15.56 6.68 10.47
N ALA A 34 -14.46 7.44 10.34
CA ALA A 34 -13.12 6.88 10.24
C ALA A 34 -12.72 6.14 11.52
N ARG A 35 -12.92 6.74 12.70
CA ARG A 35 -12.65 6.11 13.99
C ARG A 35 -13.50 4.86 14.21
N ASP A 36 -14.78 4.91 13.86
CA ASP A 36 -15.68 3.76 13.99
C ASP A 36 -15.30 2.63 13.02
N GLY A 37 -14.92 2.96 11.79
CA GLY A 37 -14.39 1.98 10.82
C GLY A 37 -13.15 1.27 11.34
N LEU A 38 -12.19 2.01 11.91
CA LEU A 38 -10.97 1.43 12.50
C LEU A 38 -11.27 0.48 13.66
N LYS A 39 -12.15 0.88 14.59
CA LYS A 39 -12.57 0.02 15.71
C LYS A 39 -13.28 -1.25 15.23
N ARG A 40 -14.11 -1.13 14.19
CA ARG A 40 -14.76 -2.29 13.58
C ARG A 40 -13.76 -3.22 12.91
N ALA A 41 -12.70 -2.68 12.30
CA ALA A 41 -11.64 -3.49 11.69
C ALA A 41 -10.97 -4.42 12.70
N VAL A 42 -10.65 -3.91 13.88
CA VAL A 42 -10.09 -4.73 14.97
C VAL A 42 -11.06 -5.84 15.38
N LYS A 43 -12.37 -5.52 15.53
CA LYS A 43 -13.40 -6.52 15.84
C LYS A 43 -13.53 -7.62 14.79
N TRP A 44 -13.26 -7.28 13.54
CA TRP A 44 -13.23 -8.20 12.40
C TRP A 44 -11.87 -8.89 12.21
N GLY A 45 -10.94 -8.73 13.15
CA GLY A 45 -9.66 -9.45 13.18
C GLY A 45 -8.51 -8.76 12.45
N ALA A 46 -8.68 -7.55 11.91
CA ALA A 46 -7.57 -6.83 11.30
C ALA A 46 -6.50 -6.47 12.35
N THR A 47 -5.27 -6.92 12.13
CA THR A 47 -4.15 -6.71 13.06
C THR A 47 -3.07 -5.77 12.55
N VAL A 48 -3.15 -5.32 11.29
CA VAL A 48 -2.14 -4.45 10.66
C VAL A 48 -2.80 -3.18 10.13
N PHE A 49 -2.25 -2.02 10.48
CA PHE A 49 -2.75 -0.71 10.05
C PHE A 49 -1.61 0.13 9.47
N ASP A 50 -1.73 0.55 8.22
CA ASP A 50 -0.72 1.33 7.50
C ASP A 50 -1.08 2.80 7.39
N THR A 51 -0.20 3.67 7.88
CA THR A 51 -0.33 5.12 7.80
C THR A 51 0.98 5.78 7.34
N ALA A 52 0.99 7.11 7.21
CA ALA A 52 2.18 7.88 6.86
C ALA A 52 2.06 9.30 7.40
N ASP A 53 3.20 9.94 7.64
CA ASP A 53 3.26 11.36 8.01
C ASP A 53 2.60 12.27 6.94
N LEU A 54 2.69 11.91 5.67
CA LEU A 54 2.05 12.63 4.56
C LEU A 54 0.53 12.47 4.49
N TYR A 55 -0.07 11.47 5.15
CA TYR A 55 -1.51 11.22 5.09
C TYR A 55 -2.26 12.25 5.95
N GLY A 56 -2.64 13.35 5.32
CA GLY A 56 -3.26 14.48 6.00
C GLY A 56 -2.31 15.24 6.91
N LEU A 57 -0.99 15.21 6.65
CA LEU A 57 0.03 15.82 7.50
C LEU A 57 -0.12 15.34 8.98
N GLY A 58 -0.15 14.01 9.16
CA GLY A 58 -0.36 13.35 10.45
C GLY A 58 -1.82 13.19 10.88
N HIS A 59 -2.81 13.65 10.12
CA HIS A 59 -4.23 13.46 10.47
C HIS A 59 -4.63 12.00 10.59
N SER A 60 -4.20 11.17 9.62
CA SER A 60 -4.45 9.73 9.67
C SER A 60 -3.84 9.09 10.93
N GLN A 61 -2.64 9.51 11.33
CA GLN A 61 -1.98 9.01 12.55
C GLN A 61 -2.78 9.39 13.81
N ARG A 62 -3.29 10.62 13.90
CA ARG A 62 -4.13 11.07 15.04
C ARG A 62 -5.41 10.26 15.18
N LEU A 63 -6.14 10.07 14.07
CA LEU A 63 -7.34 9.23 14.06
C LEU A 63 -7.05 7.78 14.48
N LEU A 64 -5.92 7.24 14.02
CA LEU A 64 -5.49 5.88 14.37
C LEU A 64 -5.14 5.77 15.86
N GLY A 65 -4.38 6.73 16.40
CA GLY A 65 -4.03 6.79 17.82
C GLY A 65 -5.26 6.86 18.72
N GLU A 66 -6.21 7.73 18.39
CA GLU A 66 -7.48 7.86 19.13
C GLU A 66 -8.35 6.60 19.04
N ALA A 67 -8.45 6.00 17.86
CA ALA A 67 -9.33 4.85 17.65
C ALA A 67 -8.80 3.56 18.28
N LEU A 68 -7.48 3.36 18.26
CA LEU A 68 -6.82 2.11 18.63
C LEU A 68 -6.12 2.16 20.00
N ALA A 69 -6.25 3.24 20.77
CA ALA A 69 -5.59 3.40 22.07
C ALA A 69 -5.81 2.20 23.01
N HIS A 70 -7.02 1.65 23.05
CA HIS A 70 -7.37 0.50 23.90
C HIS A 70 -6.86 -0.84 23.36
N ASP A 71 -6.63 -0.93 22.06
CA ASP A 71 -6.21 -2.16 21.36
C ASP A 71 -4.74 -2.09 20.91
N ARG A 72 -3.98 -1.08 21.36
CA ARG A 72 -2.64 -0.76 20.86
C ARG A 72 -1.68 -1.95 20.88
N ASP A 73 -1.75 -2.78 21.92
CA ASP A 73 -0.88 -3.96 22.07
C ASP A 73 -1.33 -5.19 21.26
N GLN A 74 -2.52 -5.12 20.66
CA GLN A 74 -3.11 -6.17 19.83
C GLN A 74 -2.96 -5.88 18.32
N VAL A 75 -2.45 -4.70 17.96
CA VAL A 75 -2.31 -4.25 16.58
C VAL A 75 -0.86 -3.89 16.26
N CYS A 76 -0.49 -4.08 15.00
CA CYS A 76 0.76 -3.63 14.42
C CYS A 76 0.49 -2.39 13.57
N ILE A 77 1.15 -1.27 13.88
CA ILE A 77 1.04 -0.04 13.08
C ILE A 77 2.30 0.13 12.24
N THR A 78 2.13 0.16 10.92
CA THR A 78 3.18 0.50 9.96
C THR A 78 3.07 1.98 9.64
N THR A 79 4.19 2.69 9.66
CA THR A 79 4.21 4.12 9.31
C THR A 79 5.37 4.46 8.39
N ARG A 80 5.10 5.29 7.38
CA ARG A 80 6.12 5.81 6.45
C ARG A 80 6.49 7.24 6.80
N VAL A 81 7.80 7.51 6.75
CA VAL A 81 8.35 8.87 6.82
C VAL A 81 8.71 9.34 5.41
N ALA A 82 8.11 10.45 4.98
CA ALA A 82 8.38 11.06 3.68
C ALA A 82 8.22 12.59 3.69
N HIS A 83 7.63 13.15 4.75
CA HIS A 83 7.39 14.58 4.86
C HIS A 83 8.69 15.31 5.22
N ARG A 84 9.30 16.01 4.26
CA ARG A 84 10.52 16.79 4.49
C ARG A 84 10.31 18.11 5.25
N GLY A 85 9.09 18.66 5.25
CA GLY A 85 8.84 20.02 5.76
C GLY A 85 9.81 21.05 5.17
N THR A 86 10.55 21.75 6.04
CA THR A 86 11.59 22.71 5.65
C THR A 86 13.00 22.13 5.63
N ALA A 87 13.18 20.85 5.96
CA ALA A 87 14.48 20.20 5.97
C ALA A 87 15.04 20.00 4.55
N VAL A 88 16.36 19.82 4.48
CA VAL A 88 17.06 19.49 3.24
C VAL A 88 16.55 18.19 2.62
N HIS A 89 16.16 17.23 3.47
CA HIS A 89 15.69 15.92 3.07
C HIS A 89 14.89 15.27 4.20
N ALA A 90 13.92 14.40 3.87
CA ALA A 90 13.08 13.71 4.85
C ALA A 90 13.89 12.77 5.77
N TYR A 91 15.01 12.23 5.26
CA TYR A 91 15.91 11.34 6.00
C TYR A 91 17.15 12.02 6.57
N ALA A 92 17.20 13.35 6.60
CA ALA A 92 18.24 14.06 7.34
C ALA A 92 18.12 13.70 8.85
N PRO A 93 19.17 13.24 9.53
CA PRO A 93 19.03 12.61 10.86
C PRO A 93 18.30 13.43 11.93
N PRO A 94 18.50 14.75 12.07
CA PRO A 94 17.73 15.54 13.05
C PRO A 94 16.24 15.59 12.70
N HIS A 95 15.92 15.72 11.40
CA HIS A 95 14.55 15.79 10.92
C HIS A 95 13.84 14.44 11.02
N LEU A 96 14.50 13.35 10.64
CA LEU A 96 13.97 11.99 10.74
C LEU A 96 13.59 11.67 12.19
N ARG A 97 14.47 11.96 13.16
CA ARG A 97 14.16 11.77 14.59
C ARG A 97 12.95 12.59 15.02
N HIS A 98 12.91 13.87 14.65
CA HIS A 98 11.80 14.75 14.99
C HIS A 98 10.46 14.28 14.39
N GLN A 99 10.44 13.81 13.14
CA GLN A 99 9.21 13.26 12.53
C GLN A 99 8.73 11.99 13.21
N LEU A 100 9.65 11.16 13.69
CA LEU A 100 9.31 9.94 14.43
C LEU A 100 8.77 10.27 15.84
N GLU A 101 9.34 11.27 16.52
CA GLU A 101 8.77 11.82 17.76
C GLU A 101 7.36 12.36 17.54
N GLN A 102 7.14 13.15 16.48
CA GLN A 102 5.81 13.64 16.14
C GLN A 102 4.84 12.51 15.80
N THR A 103 5.32 11.44 15.17
CA THR A 103 4.51 10.25 14.87
C THR A 103 4.09 9.51 16.14
N LEU A 104 4.98 9.37 17.12
CA LEU A 104 4.65 8.82 18.44
C LEU A 104 3.58 9.65 19.16
N GLU A 105 3.69 10.98 19.12
CA GLU A 105 2.68 11.89 19.66
C GLU A 105 1.33 11.76 18.96
N ASN A 106 1.32 11.77 17.61
CA ASN A 106 0.10 11.64 16.83
C ASN A 106 -0.61 10.30 17.12
N LEU A 107 0.16 9.20 17.20
CA LEU A 107 -0.34 7.87 17.51
C LEU A 107 -0.65 7.67 19.00
N GLN A 108 -0.33 8.64 19.86
CA GLN A 108 -0.50 8.59 21.32
C GLN A 108 0.10 7.32 21.94
N THR A 109 1.33 6.96 21.53
CA THR A 109 1.99 5.71 21.93
C THR A 109 3.47 5.92 22.23
N GLY A 110 4.06 5.02 23.04
CA GLY A 110 5.47 5.05 23.40
C GLY A 110 6.39 4.27 22.45
N TYR A 111 5.84 3.60 21.42
CA TYR A 111 6.61 2.80 20.48
C TYR A 111 5.96 2.71 19.09
N LEU A 112 6.78 2.51 18.05
CA LEU A 112 6.37 2.22 16.67
C LEU A 112 6.66 0.75 16.34
N ASP A 113 5.72 0.06 15.69
CA ASP A 113 5.94 -1.34 15.32
C ASP A 113 6.85 -1.47 14.09
N VAL A 114 6.51 -0.75 13.02
CA VAL A 114 7.29 -0.76 11.78
C VAL A 114 7.42 0.65 11.23
N VAL A 115 8.65 1.09 10.97
CA VAL A 115 8.93 2.34 10.26
C VAL A 115 9.44 2.02 8.85
N LEU A 116 8.72 2.50 7.85
CA LEU A 116 9.02 2.31 6.43
C LEU A 116 9.82 3.48 5.87
N LEU A 117 10.94 3.16 5.21
CA LEU A 117 11.69 4.06 4.33
C LEU A 117 11.31 3.81 2.86
N ASP A 118 11.29 4.84 2.02
CA ASP A 118 11.11 4.69 0.57
C ASP A 118 12.46 4.46 -0.10
N ALA A 119 12.62 3.33 -0.78
CA ALA A 119 13.90 2.84 -1.29
C ALA A 119 14.52 3.71 -2.40
N ASP A 120 13.73 4.57 -3.04
CA ASP A 120 14.12 5.51 -4.09
C ASP A 120 14.32 6.94 -3.59
N ASN A 121 14.14 7.20 -2.29
CA ASN A 121 14.12 8.54 -1.73
C ASN A 121 15.27 8.78 -0.74
N PHE A 122 16.52 8.48 -1.11
CA PHE A 122 17.72 8.73 -0.26
C PHE A 122 18.55 9.94 -0.70
N GLY A 123 17.97 10.80 -1.54
CA GLY A 123 18.64 11.95 -2.12
C GLY A 123 19.64 11.60 -3.24
N PRO A 124 20.29 12.60 -3.85
CA PRO A 124 21.25 12.39 -4.92
C PRO A 124 22.41 11.48 -4.49
N GLY A 125 22.64 10.40 -5.24
CA GLY A 125 23.69 9.43 -4.93
C GLY A 125 23.51 8.71 -3.60
N ASP A 126 22.27 8.61 -3.09
CA ASP A 126 21.93 7.94 -1.83
C ASP A 126 22.64 8.52 -0.60
N CYS A 127 22.94 9.83 -0.63
CA CYS A 127 23.71 10.49 0.41
C CYS A 127 23.09 10.41 1.82
N PHE A 128 21.77 10.18 1.93
CA PHE A 128 21.08 9.99 3.21
C PHE A 128 20.83 8.52 3.60
N LEU A 129 21.24 7.54 2.78
CA LEU A 129 20.96 6.12 3.03
C LEU A 129 21.56 5.61 4.33
N ASN A 130 22.88 5.77 4.50
CA ASN A 130 23.59 5.31 5.70
C ASN A 130 23.06 6.00 6.96
N ASP A 131 22.86 7.33 6.86
CA ASP A 131 22.36 8.17 7.94
C ASP A 131 20.96 7.76 8.40
N ALA A 132 20.07 7.43 7.46
CA ALA A 132 18.73 6.92 7.74
C ALA A 132 18.79 5.56 8.43
N ALA A 133 19.57 4.62 7.88
CA ALA A 133 19.71 3.27 8.41
C ALA A 133 20.26 3.29 9.83
N VAL A 134 21.36 4.01 10.09
CA VAL A 134 21.96 4.17 11.42
C VAL A 134 20.96 4.80 12.39
N THR A 135 20.19 5.80 11.96
CA THR A 135 19.19 6.46 12.81
C THR A 135 18.09 5.48 13.24
N LEU A 136 17.54 4.69 12.31
CA LEU A 136 16.51 3.70 12.66
C LEU A 136 17.06 2.56 13.51
N HIS A 137 18.29 2.10 13.27
CA HIS A 137 18.94 1.06 14.08
C HIS A 137 19.22 1.53 15.52
N ASP A 138 19.62 2.78 15.72
CA ASP A 138 19.75 3.40 17.05
C ASP A 138 18.39 3.45 17.77
N LEU A 139 17.33 3.88 17.08
CA LEU A 139 15.98 3.92 17.64
C LEU A 139 15.42 2.53 17.95
N ARG A 140 15.76 1.52 17.14
CA ARG A 140 15.48 0.10 17.39
C ARG A 140 16.18 -0.39 18.66
N THR A 141 17.46 -0.06 18.83
CA THR A 141 18.25 -0.40 20.03
C THR A 141 17.64 0.23 21.28
N ARG A 142 17.11 1.45 21.18
CA ARG A 142 16.39 2.15 22.24
C ARG A 142 14.95 1.66 22.46
N ARG A 143 14.48 0.69 21.68
CA ARG A 143 13.12 0.12 21.72
C ARG A 143 11.99 1.12 21.42
N LEU A 144 12.31 2.23 20.75
CA LEU A 144 11.29 3.18 20.25
C LEU A 144 10.65 2.67 18.96
N ILE A 145 11.38 1.86 18.20
CA ILE A 145 10.89 1.17 17.01
C ILE A 145 11.15 -0.32 17.19
N ARG A 146 10.22 -1.19 16.78
CA ARG A 146 10.42 -2.65 16.83
C ARG A 146 11.10 -3.18 15.57
N SER A 147 10.69 -2.67 14.41
CA SER A 147 11.13 -3.16 13.10
C SER A 147 11.34 -2.03 12.10
N VAL A 148 12.27 -2.23 11.18
CA VAL A 148 12.51 -1.34 10.03
C VAL A 148 11.94 -2.01 8.79
N GLY A 149 11.28 -1.24 7.94
CA GLY A 149 10.81 -1.75 6.66
C GLY A 149 11.23 -0.87 5.48
N LEU A 150 11.14 -1.45 4.30
CA LEU A 150 11.53 -0.80 3.06
C LEU A 150 10.40 -0.87 2.03
N SER A 151 9.97 0.31 1.57
CA SER A 151 8.95 0.50 0.55
C SER A 151 9.61 0.60 -0.82
N LEU A 152 9.34 -0.38 -1.69
CA LEU A 152 9.94 -0.52 -3.00
C LEU A 152 9.29 0.44 -4.02
N PRO A 153 10.08 0.95 -4.99
CA PRO A 153 9.57 1.87 -6.00
C PRO A 153 8.63 1.16 -6.99
N LEU A 154 7.80 1.95 -7.67
CA LEU A 154 6.99 1.44 -8.78
C LEU A 154 7.87 1.05 -9.96
N GLY A 155 7.43 0.02 -10.68
CA GLY A 155 8.08 -0.37 -11.92
C GLY A 155 9.49 -0.89 -11.72
N LEU A 156 9.85 -1.28 -10.48
CA LEU A 156 11.09 -1.98 -10.22
C LEU A 156 11.08 -3.28 -11.02
N GLY A 157 11.83 -3.27 -12.12
CA GLY A 157 11.97 -4.37 -13.06
C GLY A 157 13.43 -4.62 -13.35
N ALA A 158 13.76 -5.86 -13.68
CA ALA A 158 15.12 -6.34 -13.94
C ALA A 158 15.82 -5.69 -15.15
N SER A 159 15.17 -4.73 -15.82
CA SER A 159 15.64 -4.17 -17.10
C SER A 159 16.81 -3.20 -16.97
N ASP A 160 17.03 -2.58 -15.80
CA ASP A 160 18.17 -1.69 -15.55
C ASP A 160 19.14 -2.31 -14.52
N PRO A 161 20.32 -2.80 -14.97
CA PRO A 161 21.35 -3.34 -14.09
C PRO A 161 21.83 -2.36 -13.00
N ALA A 162 21.85 -1.05 -13.28
CA ALA A 162 22.27 -0.05 -12.32
C ALA A 162 21.23 0.12 -11.20
N ALA A 163 19.95 0.14 -11.55
CA ALA A 163 18.85 0.13 -10.59
C ALA A 163 18.85 -1.14 -9.72
N GLY A 164 19.12 -2.30 -10.32
CA GLY A 164 19.26 -3.57 -9.60
C GLY A 164 20.41 -3.56 -8.59
N ALA A 165 21.61 -3.14 -9.02
CA ALA A 165 22.77 -3.04 -8.13
C ALA A 165 22.57 -2.00 -7.02
N ARG A 166 21.89 -0.89 -7.30
CA ARG A 166 21.49 0.08 -6.28
C ARG A 166 20.53 -0.53 -5.27
N MET A 167 19.51 -1.28 -5.72
CA MET A 167 18.53 -1.89 -4.82
C MET A 167 19.20 -2.90 -3.87
N ILE A 168 20.13 -3.71 -4.36
CA ILE A 168 20.91 -4.64 -3.52
C ILE A 168 21.65 -3.86 -2.43
N ARG A 169 22.37 -2.78 -2.78
CA ARG A 169 23.05 -1.92 -1.81
C ARG A 169 22.09 -1.36 -0.76
N VAL A 170 20.92 -0.88 -1.16
CA VAL A 170 19.91 -0.35 -0.24
C VAL A 170 19.44 -1.43 0.73
N LEU A 171 19.14 -2.64 0.24
CA LEU A 171 18.72 -3.77 1.06
C LEU A 171 19.80 -4.17 2.08
N GLU A 172 21.05 -4.28 1.62
CA GLU A 172 22.21 -4.59 2.47
C GLU A 172 22.49 -3.50 3.51
N THR A 173 22.20 -2.24 3.21
CA THR A 173 22.47 -1.12 4.13
C THR A 173 21.35 -0.94 5.16
N VAL A 174 20.10 -1.10 4.74
CA VAL A 174 18.92 -0.90 5.60
C VAL A 174 18.64 -2.13 6.45
N GLU A 175 18.90 -3.33 5.91
CA GLU A 175 18.58 -4.62 6.53
C GLU A 175 17.11 -4.68 7.01
N PRO A 176 16.13 -4.52 6.10
CA PRO A 176 14.73 -4.40 6.49
C PRO A 176 14.16 -5.71 7.04
N ASP A 177 13.35 -5.61 8.08
CA ASP A 177 12.56 -6.70 8.64
C ASP A 177 11.23 -6.92 7.86
N VAL A 178 10.80 -5.93 7.06
CA VAL A 178 9.53 -5.96 6.30
C VAL A 178 9.70 -5.26 4.95
N LEU A 179 9.17 -5.84 3.87
CA LEU A 179 9.08 -5.17 2.57
C LEU A 179 7.68 -4.64 2.34
N ALA A 180 7.56 -3.49 1.67
CA ALA A 180 6.28 -2.98 1.18
C ALA A 180 6.37 -2.73 -0.32
N ALA A 181 5.38 -3.15 -1.09
CA ALA A 181 5.37 -2.94 -2.53
C ALA A 181 3.95 -2.75 -3.05
N ARG A 182 3.80 -1.90 -4.06
CA ARG A 182 2.55 -1.80 -4.82
C ARG A 182 2.44 -3.01 -5.74
N TYR A 183 1.39 -3.81 -5.55
CA TYR A 183 1.09 -4.94 -6.41
C TYR A 183 -0.41 -5.25 -6.44
N ASN A 184 -0.94 -5.47 -7.63
CA ASN A 184 -2.33 -5.81 -7.91
C ASN A 184 -2.47 -6.45 -9.31
N GLY A 185 -3.68 -6.81 -9.70
CA GLY A 185 -3.96 -7.43 -11.01
C GLY A 185 -3.56 -6.59 -12.23
N LEU A 186 -3.42 -5.27 -12.10
CA LEU A 186 -3.04 -4.38 -13.20
C LEU A 186 -1.52 -4.15 -13.30
N SER A 187 -0.77 -4.50 -12.26
CA SER A 187 0.69 -4.32 -12.24
C SER A 187 1.42 -5.58 -12.68
N THR A 188 2.60 -5.40 -13.29
CA THR A 188 3.59 -6.48 -13.36
C THR A 188 4.17 -6.74 -11.97
N GLU A 189 4.57 -7.99 -11.74
CA GLU A 189 5.24 -8.35 -10.49
C GLU A 189 6.56 -7.59 -10.37
N PRO A 190 6.83 -6.90 -9.24
CA PRO A 190 8.11 -6.24 -9.03
C PRO A 190 9.25 -7.26 -8.98
N SER A 191 10.42 -6.87 -9.47
CA SER A 191 11.63 -7.69 -9.38
C SER A 191 12.65 -7.04 -8.44
N VAL A 192 13.28 -7.84 -7.60
CA VAL A 192 14.33 -7.43 -6.67
C VAL A 192 15.54 -8.33 -6.89
N ALA A 193 16.74 -7.76 -7.00
CA ALA A 193 17.98 -8.53 -7.16
C ALA A 193 17.99 -9.54 -8.34
N GLY A 194 17.20 -9.28 -9.39
CA GLY A 194 17.12 -10.16 -10.58
C GLY A 194 16.17 -11.34 -10.45
N GLU A 195 15.48 -11.47 -9.31
CA GLU A 195 14.39 -12.42 -9.09
C GLU A 195 13.07 -11.69 -8.83
N SER A 196 11.97 -12.42 -8.67
CA SER A 196 10.69 -11.80 -8.33
C SER A 196 10.68 -11.34 -6.87
N LEU A 197 9.94 -10.28 -6.54
CA LEU A 197 9.83 -9.78 -5.16
C LEU A 197 9.42 -10.88 -4.18
N PHE A 198 8.42 -11.69 -4.56
CA PHE A 198 7.88 -12.71 -3.67
C PHE A 198 8.88 -13.86 -3.48
N ALA A 199 9.64 -14.25 -4.52
CA ALA A 199 10.71 -15.22 -4.40
C ALA A 199 11.86 -14.71 -3.50
N TYR A 200 12.27 -13.45 -3.68
CA TYR A 200 13.26 -12.81 -2.81
C TYR A 200 12.79 -12.80 -1.34
N ALA A 201 11.54 -12.38 -1.11
CA ALA A 201 10.97 -12.29 0.23
C ALA A 201 10.84 -13.66 0.90
N GLU A 202 10.48 -14.71 0.17
CA GLU A 202 10.44 -16.09 0.67
C GLU A 202 11.83 -16.58 1.08
N ARG A 203 12.83 -16.35 0.22
CA ARG A 203 14.23 -16.72 0.47
C ARG A 203 14.83 -16.03 1.69
N GLU A 204 14.54 -14.74 1.86
CA GLU A 204 14.98 -13.94 3.00
C GLU A 204 14.04 -14.04 4.23
N GLN A 205 12.93 -14.79 4.11
CA GLN A 205 11.91 -14.94 5.15
C GLN A 205 11.29 -13.62 5.62
N LEU A 206 11.16 -12.64 4.71
CA LEU A 206 10.59 -11.33 4.99
C LEU A 206 9.09 -11.30 4.69
N PRO A 207 8.23 -10.77 5.58
CA PRO A 207 6.85 -10.48 5.25
C PRO A 207 6.74 -9.34 4.22
N VAL A 208 5.68 -9.36 3.41
CA VAL A 208 5.44 -8.36 2.36
C VAL A 208 4.10 -7.66 2.56
N LEU A 209 4.14 -6.34 2.76
CA LEU A 209 2.97 -5.47 2.72
C LEU A 209 2.62 -5.16 1.27
N VAL A 210 1.52 -5.73 0.78
CA VAL A 210 0.99 -5.46 -0.55
C VAL A 210 0.12 -4.21 -0.52
N CYS A 211 0.66 -3.11 -1.03
CA CYS A 211 -0.01 -1.82 -1.12
C CYS A 211 -0.89 -1.72 -2.39
N GLU A 212 -2.01 -1.01 -2.28
CA GLU A 212 -2.95 -0.76 -3.38
C GLU A 212 -3.48 -2.03 -4.10
N PRO A 213 -3.87 -3.09 -3.37
CA PRO A 213 -4.28 -4.37 -3.97
C PRO A 213 -5.55 -4.25 -4.83
N LEU A 214 -6.38 -3.23 -4.60
CA LEU A 214 -7.60 -2.95 -5.36
C LEU A 214 -7.40 -1.96 -6.53
N ALA A 215 -6.16 -1.55 -6.82
CA ALA A 215 -5.83 -0.53 -7.82
C ALA A 215 -6.72 0.73 -7.68
N ARG A 216 -6.80 1.27 -6.46
CA ARG A 216 -7.66 2.43 -6.12
C ARG A 216 -9.16 2.20 -6.43
N GLY A 217 -9.60 0.94 -6.41
CA GLY A 217 -10.98 0.52 -6.66
C GLY A 217 -11.28 0.17 -8.12
N LEU A 218 -10.29 0.26 -9.03
CA LEU A 218 -10.50 -0.12 -10.44
C LEU A 218 -10.88 -1.59 -10.58
N LEU A 219 -10.27 -2.46 -9.76
CA LEU A 219 -10.52 -3.89 -9.80
C LEU A 219 -11.86 -4.30 -9.19
N THR A 220 -12.63 -3.38 -8.60
CA THR A 220 -13.96 -3.68 -8.02
C THR A 220 -15.10 -3.42 -9.01
N GLY A 221 -14.80 -2.99 -10.25
CA GLY A 221 -15.81 -2.71 -11.27
C GLY A 221 -16.69 -1.48 -11.01
N LYS A 222 -16.48 -0.75 -9.90
CA LYS A 222 -17.33 0.38 -9.48
C LYS A 222 -17.28 1.61 -10.41
N TYR A 223 -16.32 1.63 -11.33
CA TYR A 223 -16.17 2.68 -12.33
C TYR A 223 -16.80 2.30 -13.69
N GLY A 224 -17.57 1.21 -13.75
CA GLY A 224 -18.43 0.84 -14.87
C GLY A 224 -19.65 1.76 -14.96
N GLY A 225 -19.53 2.85 -15.69
CA GLY A 225 -20.63 3.78 -15.98
C GLY A 225 -20.31 4.64 -17.19
N THR A 226 -21.33 5.11 -17.91
CA THR A 226 -21.17 6.07 -19.01
C THR A 226 -21.94 7.35 -18.66
N PRO A 227 -21.26 8.47 -18.36
CA PRO A 227 -19.80 8.59 -18.16
C PRO A 227 -19.36 7.91 -16.85
N PRO A 228 -18.07 7.50 -16.74
CA PRO A 228 -17.57 6.94 -15.49
C PRO A 228 -17.71 7.98 -14.37
N PRO A 229 -18.05 7.58 -13.14
CA PRO A 229 -18.06 8.50 -12.01
C PRO A 229 -16.66 9.09 -11.89
N VAL A 230 -16.55 10.39 -12.16
CA VAL A 230 -15.28 11.13 -12.12
C VAL A 230 -14.90 11.26 -10.66
N ASP A 231 -14.20 10.26 -10.13
CA ASP A 231 -13.24 10.56 -9.09
C ASP A 231 -12.23 11.52 -9.72
N ALA A 232 -12.28 12.80 -9.34
CA ALA A 232 -11.39 13.83 -9.84
C ALA A 232 -9.90 13.52 -9.58
N SER A 233 -9.60 12.50 -8.76
CA SER A 233 -8.28 11.93 -8.58
C SER A 233 -7.92 10.88 -9.63
N LEU A 234 -8.86 10.11 -10.19
CA LEU A 234 -8.60 9.12 -11.25
C LEU A 234 -8.58 9.71 -12.64
N GLY A 235 -9.38 10.76 -12.93
CA GLY A 235 -9.33 11.47 -14.21
C GLY A 235 -8.00 12.16 -14.53
N ARG A 236 -7.05 12.18 -13.58
CA ARG A 236 -5.66 12.61 -13.79
C ARG A 236 -4.69 11.46 -14.06
N HIS A 237 -5.13 10.22 -13.91
CA HIS A 237 -4.28 9.03 -13.98
C HIS A 237 -4.76 7.99 -14.98
N PHE A 238 -6.06 7.97 -15.33
CA PHE A 238 -6.63 7.05 -16.32
C PHE A 238 -7.51 7.80 -17.31
N SER A 239 -7.32 7.51 -18.60
CA SER A 239 -8.19 8.00 -19.68
C SER A 239 -9.53 7.24 -19.69
N THR A 240 -10.53 7.80 -20.38
CA THR A 240 -11.83 7.14 -20.57
C THR A 240 -11.66 5.77 -21.23
N GLU A 241 -10.75 5.65 -22.19
CA GLU A 241 -10.42 4.42 -22.91
C GLU A 241 -9.78 3.39 -21.97
N GLN A 242 -8.91 3.82 -21.06
CA GLN A 242 -8.32 2.92 -20.06
C GLN A 242 -9.36 2.43 -19.06
N LEU A 243 -10.30 3.28 -18.63
CA LEU A 243 -11.42 2.86 -17.77
C LEU A 243 -12.35 1.87 -18.47
N ALA A 244 -12.64 2.09 -19.76
CA ALA A 244 -13.39 1.15 -20.58
C ALA A 244 -12.67 -0.19 -20.70
N ALA A 245 -11.36 -0.18 -21.02
CA ALA A 245 -10.54 -1.38 -21.10
C ALA A 245 -10.51 -2.17 -19.78
N VAL A 246 -10.40 -1.48 -18.62
CA VAL A 246 -10.51 -2.13 -17.30
C VAL A 246 -11.88 -2.80 -17.15
N ASN A 247 -12.96 -2.10 -17.43
CA ASN A 247 -14.30 -2.65 -17.30
C ASN A 247 -14.53 -3.86 -18.20
N ASP A 248 -14.08 -3.80 -19.45
CA ASP A 248 -14.18 -4.91 -20.40
C ASP A 248 -13.32 -6.11 -19.95
N GLY A 249 -12.12 -5.85 -19.42
CA GLY A 249 -11.23 -6.90 -18.92
C GLY A 249 -11.73 -7.57 -17.63
N LEU A 250 -12.63 -6.93 -16.88
CA LEU A 250 -13.28 -7.53 -15.70
C LEU A 250 -14.50 -8.40 -16.07
N GLU A 251 -15.03 -8.28 -17.28
CA GLU A 251 -16.23 -8.99 -17.73
C GLU A 251 -16.11 -10.54 -17.61
N PRO A 252 -14.98 -11.20 -17.95
CA PRO A 252 -14.82 -12.63 -17.71
C PRO A 252 -14.95 -13.03 -16.23
N LEU A 253 -14.50 -12.16 -15.31
CA LEU A 253 -14.63 -12.38 -13.87
C LEU A 253 -16.09 -12.23 -13.44
N ARG A 254 -16.79 -11.21 -13.95
CA ARG A 254 -18.21 -10.97 -13.68
C ARG A 254 -19.07 -12.16 -14.07
N ARG A 255 -18.84 -12.72 -15.26
CA ARG A 255 -19.62 -13.88 -15.75
C ARG A 255 -19.41 -15.15 -14.91
N ARG A 256 -18.22 -15.35 -14.35
CA ARG A 256 -17.89 -16.56 -13.59
C ARG A 256 -18.28 -16.45 -12.12
N PHE A 257 -18.02 -15.30 -11.50
CA PHE A 257 -18.13 -15.13 -10.04
C PHE A 257 -19.28 -14.21 -9.62
N GLY A 258 -19.87 -13.45 -10.54
CA GLY A 258 -20.87 -12.42 -10.27
C GLY A 258 -20.32 -11.00 -10.41
N ASP A 259 -21.24 -10.04 -10.55
CA ASP A 259 -20.92 -8.62 -10.78
C ASP A 259 -20.94 -7.77 -9.50
N ASP A 260 -21.03 -8.39 -8.33
CA ASP A 260 -20.97 -7.67 -7.07
C ASP A 260 -19.54 -7.08 -6.86
N PRO A 261 -19.39 -5.76 -6.64
CA PRO A 261 -18.10 -5.15 -6.33
C PRO A 261 -17.36 -5.81 -5.17
N ALA A 262 -18.09 -6.34 -4.19
CA ALA A 262 -17.54 -7.08 -3.05
C ALA A 262 -16.85 -8.38 -3.50
N VAL A 263 -17.47 -9.09 -4.43
CA VAL A 263 -16.91 -10.33 -5.01
C VAL A 263 -15.64 -9.99 -5.80
N LEU A 264 -15.67 -8.95 -6.64
CA LEU A 264 -14.50 -8.54 -7.41
C LEU A 264 -13.35 -8.06 -6.51
N ALA A 265 -13.66 -7.35 -5.41
CA ALA A 265 -12.68 -6.98 -4.40
C ALA A 265 -12.04 -8.22 -3.76
N ARG A 266 -12.84 -9.23 -3.36
CA ARG A 266 -12.34 -10.52 -2.84
C ARG A 266 -11.37 -11.18 -3.84
N LEU A 267 -11.73 -11.24 -5.13
CA LEU A 267 -10.86 -11.84 -6.16
C LEU A 267 -9.50 -11.13 -6.23
N ALA A 268 -9.50 -9.79 -6.24
CA ALA A 268 -8.27 -8.99 -6.30
C ALA A 268 -7.38 -9.18 -5.05
N LEU A 269 -7.99 -9.21 -3.86
CA LEU A 269 -7.27 -9.44 -2.61
C LEU A 269 -6.68 -10.85 -2.55
N ARG A 270 -7.48 -11.88 -2.87
CA ARG A 270 -7.02 -13.28 -2.89
C ARG A 270 -5.95 -13.53 -3.93
N PHE A 271 -6.03 -12.89 -5.10
CA PHE A 271 -4.97 -12.92 -6.11
C PHE A 271 -3.62 -12.39 -5.59
N CYS A 272 -3.65 -11.35 -4.74
CA CYS A 272 -2.43 -10.80 -4.15
C CYS A 272 -1.90 -11.73 -3.06
N LEU A 273 -2.77 -12.24 -2.19
CA LEU A 273 -2.41 -13.17 -1.12
C LEU A 273 -1.88 -14.51 -1.64
N SER A 274 -2.32 -14.97 -2.82
CA SER A 274 -1.84 -16.23 -3.40
C SER A 274 -0.40 -16.17 -3.92
N ARG A 275 0.27 -15.01 -3.85
CA ARG A 275 1.66 -14.87 -4.33
C ARG A 275 2.69 -15.28 -3.31
N TYR A 276 2.36 -15.17 -2.03
CA TYR A 276 3.29 -15.44 -0.95
C TYR A 276 2.55 -15.57 0.37
N ASP A 277 2.87 -16.62 1.13
CA ASP A 277 2.16 -16.97 2.36
C ASP A 277 2.29 -15.91 3.48
N GLN A 278 3.39 -15.13 3.49
CA GLN A 278 3.56 -14.01 4.43
C GLN A 278 3.22 -12.65 3.81
N ALA A 279 2.41 -12.63 2.75
CA ALA A 279 1.86 -11.40 2.21
C ALA A 279 0.69 -10.89 3.08
N ILE A 280 0.67 -9.58 3.30
CA ILE A 280 -0.42 -8.87 3.98
C ILE A 280 -0.94 -7.82 3.02
N VAL A 281 -2.21 -7.92 2.62
CA VAL A 281 -2.82 -6.95 1.70
C VAL A 281 -3.36 -5.75 2.48
N LEU A 282 -2.99 -4.55 2.06
CA LEU A 282 -3.43 -3.30 2.69
C LEU A 282 -4.61 -2.71 1.91
N ALA A 283 -5.83 -3.08 2.32
CA ALA A 283 -7.04 -2.54 1.71
C ALA A 283 -7.44 -1.23 2.37
N GLY A 284 -7.63 -0.19 1.56
CA GLY A 284 -8.24 1.06 2.02
C GLY A 284 -9.76 0.94 2.11
N PHE A 285 -10.38 1.86 2.84
CA PHE A 285 -11.83 1.95 2.97
C PHE A 285 -12.28 3.41 2.87
N SER A 286 -13.48 3.61 2.34
CA SER A 286 -14.17 4.91 2.32
C SER A 286 -15.50 4.88 3.06
N THR A 287 -15.95 3.70 3.51
CA THR A 287 -17.07 3.50 4.43
C THR A 287 -16.75 2.34 5.38
N SER A 288 -17.39 2.29 6.54
CA SER A 288 -17.19 1.18 7.49
C SER A 288 -17.71 -0.16 6.95
N GLU A 289 -18.75 -0.13 6.11
CA GLU A 289 -19.31 -1.30 5.42
C GLU A 289 -18.30 -1.93 4.44
N GLN A 290 -17.58 -1.12 3.66
CA GLN A 290 -16.55 -1.63 2.75
C GLN A 290 -15.45 -2.40 3.49
N LEU A 291 -15.09 -1.92 4.68
CA LEU A 291 -14.10 -2.60 5.51
C LEU A 291 -14.63 -3.95 5.99
N GLU A 292 -15.84 -3.98 6.54
CA GLU A 292 -16.49 -5.21 6.99
C GLU A 292 -16.63 -6.23 5.86
N THR A 293 -17.03 -5.79 4.67
CA THR A 293 -17.12 -6.65 3.48
C THR A 293 -15.76 -7.21 3.08
N ASN A 294 -14.70 -6.40 3.09
CA ASN A 294 -13.36 -6.89 2.79
C ASN A 294 -12.90 -7.92 3.82
N CYS A 295 -13.16 -7.69 5.11
CA CYS A 295 -12.83 -8.62 6.18
C CYS A 295 -13.62 -9.92 6.11
N SER A 296 -14.94 -9.87 5.87
CA SER A 296 -15.78 -11.07 5.88
C SER A 296 -15.53 -11.98 4.68
N LEU A 297 -15.26 -11.40 3.50
CA LEU A 297 -15.09 -12.16 2.27
C LEU A 297 -13.67 -12.69 2.08
N ILE A 298 -12.67 -12.10 2.74
CA ILE A 298 -11.29 -12.55 2.59
C ILE A 298 -11.01 -13.87 3.29
N ASP A 299 -11.92 -14.40 4.09
CA ASP A 299 -11.77 -15.73 4.69
C ASP A 299 -12.27 -16.85 3.77
N GLU A 300 -13.00 -16.53 2.70
CA GLU A 300 -13.46 -17.50 1.71
C GLU A 300 -12.34 -17.78 0.68
N PRO A 301 -11.73 -18.98 0.67
CA PRO A 301 -10.61 -19.26 -0.22
C PRO A 301 -11.10 -19.48 -1.66
N LEU A 302 -10.25 -19.13 -2.61
CA LEU A 302 -10.44 -19.49 -4.02
C LEU A 302 -9.78 -20.83 -4.28
N SER A 303 -10.39 -21.65 -5.13
CA SER A 303 -9.72 -22.87 -5.62
C SER A 303 -8.53 -22.51 -6.52
N ASP A 304 -7.56 -23.42 -6.67
CA ASP A 304 -6.43 -23.22 -7.59
C ASP A 304 -6.90 -22.92 -9.02
N GLY A 305 -7.98 -23.56 -9.46
CA GLY A 305 -8.59 -23.32 -10.77
C GLY A 305 -9.23 -21.94 -10.90
N ASP A 306 -9.78 -21.40 -9.81
CA ASP A 306 -10.32 -20.03 -9.77
C ASP A 306 -9.18 -19.00 -9.74
N LEU A 307 -8.13 -19.22 -8.96
CA LEU A 307 -6.95 -18.36 -8.93
C LEU A 307 -6.26 -18.30 -10.28
N ALA A 308 -6.07 -19.44 -10.94
CA ALA A 308 -5.51 -19.51 -12.29
C ALA A 308 -6.37 -18.76 -13.30
N PHE A 309 -7.70 -18.83 -13.19
CA PHE A 309 -8.61 -18.07 -14.04
C PHE A 309 -8.52 -16.57 -13.79
N VAL A 310 -8.43 -16.14 -12.54
CA VAL A 310 -8.25 -14.73 -12.16
C VAL A 310 -6.93 -14.18 -12.70
N ASP A 311 -5.83 -14.93 -12.55
CA ASP A 311 -4.53 -14.55 -13.08
C ASP A 311 -4.55 -14.41 -14.62
N ASP A 312 -5.24 -15.32 -15.31
CA ASP A 312 -5.41 -15.23 -16.77
C ASP A 312 -6.20 -14.00 -17.21
N ALA A 313 -7.31 -13.70 -16.53
CA ALA A 313 -8.10 -12.50 -16.80
C ALA A 313 -7.26 -11.22 -16.59
N TYR A 314 -6.55 -11.12 -15.47
CA TYR A 314 -5.69 -9.98 -15.19
C TYR A 314 -4.52 -9.86 -16.16
N ARG A 315 -3.90 -10.97 -16.59
CA ARG A 315 -2.85 -10.95 -17.62
C ARG A 315 -3.37 -10.41 -18.95
N ARG A 316 -4.55 -10.84 -19.41
CA ARG A 316 -5.17 -10.31 -20.63
C ARG A 316 -5.49 -8.82 -20.49
N LEU A 317 -6.01 -8.41 -19.34
CA LEU A 317 -6.32 -7.02 -19.04
C LEU A 317 -5.06 -6.13 -19.09
N ARG A 318 -3.93 -6.58 -18.52
CA ARG A 318 -2.64 -5.86 -18.63
C ARG A 318 -2.19 -5.67 -20.07
N MET A 319 -2.35 -6.70 -20.92
CA MET A 319 -2.02 -6.60 -22.35
C MET A 319 -2.91 -5.58 -23.08
N GLN A 320 -4.21 -5.56 -22.78
CA GLN A 320 -5.14 -4.57 -23.35
C GLN A 320 -4.77 -3.15 -22.93
N LEU A 321 -4.48 -2.93 -21.64
CA LEU A 321 -4.08 -1.62 -21.14
C LEU A 321 -2.78 -1.12 -21.78
N SER A 322 -1.80 -2.00 -21.97
CA SER A 322 -0.55 -1.66 -22.64
C SER A 322 -0.78 -1.20 -24.08
N ALA A 323 -1.64 -1.90 -24.83
CA ALA A 323 -1.98 -1.54 -26.21
C ALA A 323 -2.72 -0.19 -26.31
N VAL A 324 -3.61 0.11 -25.35
CA VAL A 324 -4.31 1.40 -25.28
C VAL A 324 -3.30 2.54 -25.04
N SER A 325 -2.35 2.34 -24.12
CA SER A 325 -1.31 3.33 -23.83
C SER A 325 -0.35 3.56 -25.00
N GLU A 326 0.04 2.52 -25.73
CA GLU A 326 0.87 2.65 -26.95
C GLU A 326 0.14 3.42 -28.06
N THR A 327 -1.15 3.14 -28.25
CA THR A 327 -1.96 3.83 -29.26
C THR A 327 -2.12 5.32 -28.91
N ALA A 328 -2.33 5.64 -27.63
CA ALA A 328 -2.41 7.03 -27.19
C ALA A 328 -1.10 7.80 -27.40
N ALA A 329 0.05 7.16 -27.17
CA ALA A 329 1.38 7.75 -27.39
C ALA A 329 1.73 7.93 -28.88
N ALA A 330 1.18 7.10 -29.77
CA ALA A 330 1.39 7.22 -31.22
C ALA A 330 0.57 8.35 -31.88
N VAL A 331 -0.45 8.86 -31.18
CA VAL A 331 -1.38 9.89 -31.67
C VAL A 331 -1.06 11.29 -31.10
N SER A 332 -0.17 11.37 -30.10
CA SER A 332 0.32 12.60 -29.47
C SER A 332 1.65 13.08 -30.05
#